data_AF-A0A6B2SDT7-F1
#
_entry.id   AF-A0A6B2SDT7-F1
#
_cell.length_a   1.000
_cell.length_b   1.000
_cell.length_c   1.000
_cell.angle_alpha   90.00
_cell.angle_beta   90.00
_cell.angle_gamma   90.00
#
_symmetry.space_group_name_H-M   'P 1'
#
loop_
_entity.id
_entity.type
_entity.pdbx_description
1 polymer ?
#
loop_
_entity_poly.entity_id
_entity_poly.type
_entity_poly.pdbx_seq_one_letter_code
_entity_poly.pdbx_strand_id
1 'polypeptide(L)'
;MSRENEGFEGGGAEEPEQLALIRESVRRAKVPRAKPRTWRGAALAKELPVARVLVDKGVLHLDRYFDYAVPEELDAEAQPGVRVRVRFGAGSRNVREGRREGGGLIDGFIVERCAETDYNGPLAALAQVVSPEPVLDSGLLELARAVADRYAGSLADVLQLAVPPRHARAEAKA
;
A
#
# COMPACT_ATOMS: atom_id res chain seq x y z
N MET A 1 -19.61 -60.12 -18.03
CA MET A 1 -20.33 -59.34 -19.07
C MET A 1 -20.34 -57.90 -18.59
N SER A 2 -19.22 -57.18 -18.60
CA SER A 2 -18.57 -56.59 -19.77
C SER A 2 -19.50 -55.63 -20.51
N ARG A 3 -19.34 -54.33 -20.26
CA ARG A 3 -19.28 -53.31 -21.31
C ARG A 3 -18.55 -52.09 -20.77
N GLU A 4 -17.49 -51.74 -21.50
CA GLU A 4 -16.56 -50.66 -21.25
C GLU A 4 -17.23 -49.29 -21.34
N ASN A 5 -16.72 -48.34 -20.56
CA ASN A 5 -16.82 -46.92 -20.92
C ASN A 5 -15.41 -46.36 -20.87
N GLU A 6 -14.90 -46.15 -22.08
CA GLU A 6 -13.51 -45.85 -22.41
C GLU A 6 -13.06 -44.53 -21.78
N GLY A 7 -11.80 -44.51 -21.37
CA GLY A 7 -11.13 -43.36 -20.80
C GLY A 7 -11.04 -42.23 -21.81
N PHE A 8 -11.37 -41.03 -21.36
CA PHE A 8 -11.08 -39.80 -22.08
C PHE A 8 -9.56 -39.54 -21.96
N GLU A 9 -8.78 -40.07 -22.90
CA GLU A 9 -7.35 -39.79 -22.99
C GLU A 9 -7.11 -38.32 -23.35
N GLY A 10 -6.52 -37.60 -22.40
CA GLY A 10 -5.38 -36.70 -22.62
C GLY A 10 -5.41 -35.81 -23.86
N GLY A 11 -6.41 -34.93 -23.98
CA GLY A 11 -6.25 -33.71 -24.77
C GLY A 11 -5.19 -32.84 -24.09
N GLY A 12 -3.96 -32.88 -24.62
CA GLY A 12 -2.90 -31.96 -24.21
C GLY A 12 -3.43 -30.54 -24.28
N ALA A 13 -3.56 -29.91 -23.12
CA ALA A 13 -3.91 -28.51 -23.03
C ALA A 13 -2.73 -27.73 -23.63
N GLU A 14 -2.76 -27.51 -24.94
CA GLU A 14 -2.00 -26.43 -25.57
C GLU A 14 -2.32 -25.19 -24.75
N GLU A 15 -1.31 -24.67 -24.04
CA GLU A 15 -1.42 -23.35 -23.42
C GLU A 15 -1.99 -22.43 -24.50
N PRO A 16 -3.09 -21.69 -24.25
CA PRO A 16 -3.74 -20.93 -25.30
C PRO A 16 -2.69 -20.02 -25.95
N GLU A 17 -2.38 -20.26 -27.23
CA GLU A 17 -1.20 -19.74 -27.93
C GLU A 17 -1.09 -18.21 -27.84
N GLN A 18 -2.25 -17.54 -27.73
CA GLN A 18 -2.37 -16.11 -27.49
C GLN A 18 -1.69 -15.65 -26.20
N LEU A 19 -1.73 -16.43 -25.12
CA LEU A 19 -1.01 -16.13 -23.87
C LEU A 19 0.50 -16.32 -24.04
N ALA A 20 0.96 -17.26 -24.88
CA ALA A 20 2.37 -17.46 -25.16
C ALA A 20 2.96 -16.26 -25.91
N LEU A 21 2.27 -15.76 -26.93
CA LEU A 21 2.64 -14.54 -27.68
C LEU A 21 2.72 -13.29 -26.80
N ILE A 22 1.77 -13.14 -25.85
CA ILE A 22 1.78 -12.04 -24.88
C ILE A 22 3.00 -12.16 -23.95
N ARG A 23 3.28 -13.35 -23.41
CA ARG A 23 4.43 -13.58 -22.51
C ARG A 23 5.76 -13.32 -23.21
N GLU A 24 5.90 -13.74 -24.48
CA GLU A 24 7.11 -13.50 -25.27
C GLU A 24 7.30 -12.01 -25.57
N SER A 25 6.23 -11.32 -25.97
CA SER A 25 6.24 -9.86 -26.20
C SER A 25 6.62 -9.08 -24.93
N VAL A 26 6.08 -9.47 -23.78
CA VAL A 26 6.41 -8.86 -22.47
C VAL A 26 7.86 -9.14 -22.08
N ARG A 27 8.38 -10.36 -22.29
CA ARG A 27 9.79 -10.70 -22.04
C ARG A 27 10.73 -9.88 -22.91
N ARG A 28 10.41 -9.73 -24.20
CA ARG A 28 11.22 -8.99 -25.18
C ARG A 28 11.23 -7.49 -24.89
N ALA A 29 10.13 -6.95 -24.39
CA ALA A 29 9.98 -5.54 -24.05
C ALA A 29 10.81 -5.08 -22.84
N LYS A 30 11.45 -6.00 -22.08
CA LYS A 30 12.27 -5.69 -20.88
C LYS A 30 11.62 -4.64 -19.97
N VAL A 31 10.30 -4.70 -19.82
CA VAL A 31 9.55 -3.76 -18.98
C VAL A 31 9.98 -3.99 -17.53
N PRO A 32 10.38 -2.96 -16.76
CA PRO A 32 10.68 -3.12 -15.36
C PRO A 32 9.49 -3.79 -14.66
N ARG A 33 9.76 -4.81 -13.85
CA ARG A 33 8.72 -5.53 -13.11
C ARG A 33 7.92 -4.52 -12.28
N ALA A 34 6.60 -4.59 -12.38
CA ALA A 34 5.73 -3.77 -11.54
C ALA A 34 6.03 -4.03 -10.06
N LYS A 35 6.08 -2.97 -9.24
CA LYS A 35 6.26 -3.07 -7.78
C LYS A 35 5.25 -4.12 -7.23
N PRO A 36 5.69 -5.04 -6.36
CA PRO A 36 4.85 -6.15 -5.92
C PRO A 36 3.59 -5.63 -5.20
N ARG A 37 2.42 -6.18 -5.56
CA ARG A 37 1.12 -5.82 -4.94
C ARG A 37 0.98 -6.26 -3.49
N THR A 38 1.90 -7.10 -3.02
CA THR A 38 2.00 -7.64 -1.66
C THR A 38 3.47 -7.83 -1.33
N TRP A 39 3.96 -7.15 -0.31
CA TRP A 39 5.34 -7.26 0.20
C TRP A 39 5.54 -8.52 1.03
N ARG A 40 5.09 -9.70 0.56
CA ARG A 40 5.32 -10.96 1.27
C ARG A 40 6.81 -11.28 1.29
N GLY A 41 7.33 -11.65 2.47
CA GLY A 41 8.74 -11.99 2.66
C GLY A 41 9.77 -10.87 2.42
N ALA A 42 9.35 -9.67 2.01
CA ALA A 42 10.27 -8.56 1.76
C ALA A 42 11.02 -8.15 3.03
N ALA A 43 12.31 -7.83 2.92
CA ALA A 43 13.06 -7.27 4.04
C ALA A 43 12.46 -5.91 4.47
N LEU A 44 12.60 -5.58 5.75
CA LEU A 44 12.22 -4.27 6.26
C LEU A 44 13.39 -3.29 6.16
N ALA A 45 13.07 -2.00 6.13
CA ALA A 45 14.06 -0.95 6.28
C ALA A 45 14.95 -1.21 7.51
N LYS A 46 16.25 -0.95 7.38
CA LYS A 46 17.22 -1.20 8.45
C LYS A 46 17.08 -0.18 9.58
N GLU A 47 16.76 1.05 9.22
CA GLU A 47 16.55 2.16 10.13
C GLU A 47 15.08 2.56 10.11
N LEU A 48 14.54 2.82 11.31
CA LEU A 48 13.16 3.27 11.50
C LEU A 48 12.12 2.41 10.72
N PRO A 49 12.06 1.08 10.91
CA PRO A 49 11.25 0.17 10.07
C PRO A 49 9.73 0.37 10.16
N VAL A 50 9.26 1.26 11.04
CA VAL A 50 7.84 1.55 11.21
C VAL A 50 7.52 2.93 10.65
N ALA A 51 6.45 3.03 9.86
CA ALA A 51 5.85 4.29 9.46
C ALA A 51 4.50 4.45 10.17
N ARG A 52 4.32 5.57 10.85
CA ARG A 52 3.03 5.97 11.38
C ARG A 52 2.29 6.75 10.31
N VAL A 53 1.14 6.24 9.89
CA VAL A 53 0.40 6.72 8.73
C VAL A 53 -0.94 7.27 9.15
N LEU A 54 -1.26 8.48 8.69
CA LEU A 54 -2.64 8.94 8.60
C LEU A 54 -3.30 8.30 7.39
N VAL A 55 -4.36 7.53 7.62
CA VAL A 55 -5.15 6.92 6.55
C VAL A 55 -6.22 7.92 6.12
N ASP A 56 -6.32 8.17 4.82
CA ASP A 56 -7.26 9.13 4.25
C ASP A 56 -8.69 8.57 4.24
N LYS A 57 -9.29 8.48 5.43
CA LYS A 57 -10.64 7.97 5.64
C LYS A 57 -11.36 8.81 6.71
N GLY A 58 -12.30 9.63 6.25
CA GLY A 58 -13.06 10.63 6.99
C GLY A 58 -14.07 10.12 8.02
N VAL A 59 -13.70 9.14 8.86
CA VAL A 59 -14.60 8.64 9.91
C VAL A 59 -13.96 8.82 11.28
N LEU A 60 -14.66 9.47 12.20
CA LEU A 60 -14.11 9.91 13.50
C LEU A 60 -13.50 8.78 14.34
N HIS A 61 -14.08 7.58 14.33
CA HIS A 61 -13.53 6.44 15.07
C HIS A 61 -12.16 5.95 14.56
N LEU A 62 -11.79 6.37 13.34
CA LEU A 62 -10.50 6.12 12.69
C LEU A 62 -9.61 7.36 12.62
N ASP A 63 -9.97 8.47 13.28
CA ASP A 63 -9.12 9.66 13.36
C ASP A 63 -7.95 9.45 14.33
N ARG A 64 -7.03 8.61 13.88
CA ARG A 64 -5.80 8.25 14.57
C ARG A 64 -4.77 7.84 13.52
N TYR A 65 -3.55 7.71 13.96
CA TYR A 65 -2.51 7.15 13.12
C TYR A 65 -2.45 5.63 13.25
N PHE A 66 -1.99 4.99 12.18
CA PHE A 66 -1.86 3.55 12.08
C PHE A 66 -0.43 3.19 11.71
N ASP A 67 0.11 2.20 12.40
CA ASP A 67 1.49 1.78 12.19
C ASP A 67 1.58 0.76 11.06
N TYR A 68 2.56 0.96 10.18
CA TYR A 68 2.84 0.12 9.03
C TYR A 68 4.33 -0.25 9.01
N ALA A 69 4.63 -1.46 8.57
CA ALA A 69 6.00 -1.86 8.30
C ALA A 69 6.48 -1.24 6.99
N VAL A 70 7.71 -0.74 6.97
CA VAL A 70 8.35 -0.17 5.78
C VAL A 70 9.24 -1.23 5.12
N PRO A 71 8.92 -1.69 3.90
CA PRO A 71 9.82 -2.52 3.11
C PRO A 71 11.13 -1.79 2.80
N GLU A 72 12.25 -2.51 2.78
CA GLU A 72 13.59 -1.95 2.47
C GLU A 72 13.60 -1.22 1.12
N GLU A 73 12.87 -1.74 0.13
CA GLU A 73 12.75 -1.13 -1.21
C GLU A 73 12.01 0.23 -1.22
N LEU A 74 11.22 0.52 -0.19
CA LEU A 74 10.52 1.79 -0.04
C LEU A 74 11.22 2.73 0.93
N ASP A 75 12.31 2.30 1.57
CA ASP A 75 12.91 3.01 2.70
C ASP A 75 13.27 4.45 2.38
N ALA A 76 14.01 4.65 1.28
CA ALA A 76 14.45 5.96 0.83
C ALA A 76 13.29 6.90 0.46
N GLU A 77 12.23 6.37 -0.18
CA GLU A 77 11.07 7.14 -0.62
C GLU A 77 10.07 7.42 0.53
N ALA A 78 10.02 6.54 1.54
CA ALA A 78 9.04 6.58 2.63
C ALA A 78 9.46 7.55 3.75
N GLN A 79 9.47 8.84 3.42
CA GLN A 79 9.78 9.93 4.34
C GLN A 79 8.52 10.54 4.98
N PRO A 80 8.62 11.20 6.15
CA PRO A 80 7.51 11.99 6.70
C PRO A 80 6.98 13.02 5.68
N GLY A 81 5.67 13.19 5.65
CA GLY A 81 4.95 14.12 4.77
C GLY A 81 4.61 13.58 3.39
N VAL A 82 5.15 12.43 2.98
CA VAL A 82 4.90 11.87 1.63
C VAL A 82 3.56 11.14 1.55
N ARG A 83 2.95 11.18 0.36
CA ARG A 83 1.74 10.40 0.06
C ARG A 83 2.08 8.93 -0.13
N VAL A 84 1.35 8.08 0.56
CA VAL A 84 1.45 6.63 0.46
C VAL A 84 0.10 6.00 0.15
N ARG A 85 0.16 4.74 -0.29
CA ARG A 85 -1.00 3.88 -0.39
C ARG A 85 -0.79 2.70 0.54
N VAL A 86 -1.81 2.41 1.33
CA VAL A 86 -1.77 1.36 2.36
C VAL A 86 -2.96 0.43 2.24
N ARG A 87 -2.79 -0.80 2.70
CA ARG A 87 -3.90 -1.73 2.85
C ARG A 87 -4.61 -1.46 4.16
N PHE A 88 -5.92 -1.26 4.11
CA PHE A 88 -6.74 -0.95 5.28
C PHE A 88 -8.03 -1.79 5.31
N GLY A 89 -8.51 -2.12 6.52
CA GLY A 89 -9.78 -2.82 6.71
C GLY A 89 -9.73 -4.35 6.61
N ALA A 90 -8.55 -4.97 6.60
CA ALA A 90 -8.40 -6.41 6.37
C ALA A 90 -8.83 -7.33 7.54
N GLY A 91 -9.21 -6.76 8.70
CA GLY A 91 -9.37 -7.51 9.97
C GLY A 91 -8.08 -8.17 10.46
N SER A 92 -8.06 -8.67 11.70
CA SER A 92 -6.88 -9.38 12.26
C SER A 92 -6.81 -10.86 11.87
N ARG A 93 -7.84 -11.39 11.19
CA ARG A 93 -7.93 -12.80 10.80
C ARG A 93 -7.07 -13.16 9.58
N ASN A 94 -6.59 -12.16 8.85
CA ASN A 94 -5.82 -12.34 7.62
C ASN A 94 -4.34 -12.03 7.88
N VAL A 95 -3.68 -12.93 8.60
CA VAL A 95 -2.24 -12.82 8.88
C VAL A 95 -1.54 -13.98 8.20
N ARG A 96 -0.54 -13.67 7.37
CA ARG A 96 0.34 -14.66 6.73
C ARG A 96 1.78 -14.27 6.98
N GLU A 97 2.61 -15.22 7.40
CA GLU A 97 4.04 -14.99 7.65
C GLU A 97 4.30 -13.79 8.59
N GLY A 98 3.47 -13.63 9.63
CA GLY A 98 3.60 -12.53 10.60
C GLY A 98 3.22 -11.15 10.07
N ARG A 99 2.63 -11.06 8.86
CA ARG A 99 2.15 -9.79 8.27
C ARG A 99 0.65 -9.81 8.05
N ARG A 100 0.03 -8.66 8.26
CA ARG A 100 -1.40 -8.46 7.99
C ARG A 100 -1.62 -8.26 6.49
N GLU A 101 -2.47 -9.10 5.90
CA GLU A 101 -2.84 -9.07 4.49
C GLU A 101 -4.34 -8.83 4.30
N GLY A 102 -4.73 -8.39 3.11
CA GLY A 102 -6.14 -8.13 2.74
C GLY A 102 -6.50 -6.65 2.80
N GLY A 103 -7.80 -6.35 2.85
CA GLY A 103 -8.28 -4.96 2.89
C GLY A 103 -8.18 -4.23 1.55
N GLY A 104 -8.82 -3.06 1.50
CA GLY A 104 -8.76 -2.15 0.35
C GLY A 104 -7.49 -1.32 0.37
N LEU A 105 -7.06 -0.84 -0.80
CA LEU A 105 -6.01 0.16 -0.89
C LEU A 105 -6.62 1.53 -0.66
N ILE A 106 -6.08 2.27 0.31
CA ILE A 106 -6.49 3.63 0.66
C ILE A 106 -5.24 4.50 0.64
N ASP A 107 -5.41 5.75 0.22
CA ASP A 107 -4.34 6.74 0.27
C ASP A 107 -4.12 7.20 1.73
N GLY A 108 -2.99 7.86 1.96
CA GLY A 108 -2.62 8.35 3.27
C GLY A 108 -1.30 9.11 3.23
N PHE A 109 -0.87 9.55 4.39
CA PHE A 109 0.37 10.32 4.55
C PHE A 109 1.20 9.70 5.67
N ILE A 110 2.51 9.58 5.44
CA ILE A 110 3.44 9.25 6.54
C ILE A 110 3.52 10.49 7.43
N VAL A 111 3.25 10.32 8.71
CA VAL A 111 3.38 11.39 9.71
C VAL A 111 4.77 11.34 10.34
N GLU A 112 5.26 10.13 10.63
CA GLU A 112 6.59 9.92 11.19
C GLU A 112 7.12 8.51 10.87
N ARG A 113 8.44 8.35 11.05
CA ARG A 113 9.18 7.09 10.95
C ARG A 113 9.77 6.76 12.33
N CYS A 114 9.55 5.54 12.80
CA CYS A 114 9.90 5.10 14.15
C CYS A 114 10.71 3.80 14.13
N ALA A 115 11.61 3.64 15.11
CA ALA A 115 12.36 2.41 15.31
C ALA A 115 11.46 1.25 15.77
N GLU A 116 10.47 1.57 16.61
CA GLU A 116 9.61 0.61 17.29
C GLU A 116 8.14 1.07 17.28
N THR A 117 7.24 0.16 17.62
CA THR A 117 5.80 0.41 17.74
C THR A 117 5.25 -0.26 19.00
N ASP A 118 4.30 0.38 19.67
CA ASP A 118 3.55 -0.21 20.78
C ASP A 118 2.48 -1.21 20.29
N TYR A 119 2.28 -1.34 18.98
CA TYR A 119 1.33 -2.28 18.40
C TYR A 119 1.90 -3.71 18.44
N ASN A 120 1.37 -4.51 19.37
CA ASN A 120 1.76 -5.91 19.57
C ASN A 120 1.28 -6.89 18.47
N GLY A 121 0.57 -6.39 17.45
CA GLY A 121 0.04 -7.22 16.37
C GLY A 121 0.92 -7.23 15.12
N PRO A 122 0.58 -8.07 14.12
CA PRO A 122 1.29 -8.09 12.86
C PRO A 122 1.02 -6.81 12.06
N LEU A 123 2.07 -6.07 11.74
CA LEU A 123 1.98 -4.87 10.90
C LEU A 123 1.63 -5.24 9.46
N ALA A 124 0.80 -4.41 8.83
CA ALA A 124 0.69 -4.40 7.37
C ALA A 124 1.90 -3.67 6.80
N ALA A 125 2.40 -4.10 5.64
CA ALA A 125 3.43 -3.35 4.93
C ALA A 125 2.81 -2.15 4.17
N LEU A 126 3.55 -1.04 4.08
CA LEU A 126 3.23 0.03 3.13
C LEU A 126 3.08 -0.58 1.74
N ALA A 127 1.99 -0.29 1.02
CA ALA A 127 1.80 -0.89 -0.30
C ALA A 127 2.66 -0.17 -1.34
N GLN A 128 2.71 1.16 -1.28
CA GLN A 128 3.44 1.99 -2.24
C GLN A 128 3.65 3.41 -1.69
N VAL A 129 4.79 4.02 -2.00
CA VAL A 129 4.94 5.49 -1.98
C VAL A 129 4.41 6.05 -3.29
N VAL A 130 3.42 6.93 -3.22
CA VAL A 130 2.69 7.44 -4.38
C VAL A 130 3.50 8.53 -5.07
N SER A 131 4.06 9.44 -4.28
CA SER A 131 5.02 10.47 -4.69
C SER A 131 6.02 10.68 -3.54
N PRO A 132 7.32 10.79 -3.81
CA PRO A 132 8.32 11.06 -2.78
C PRO A 132 8.29 12.52 -2.29
N GLU A 133 7.47 13.38 -2.90
CA GLU A 133 7.35 14.78 -2.50
C GLU A 133 6.64 14.91 -1.12
N PRO A 134 7.27 15.53 -0.12
CA PRO A 134 6.64 15.82 1.16
C PRO A 134 5.64 16.96 1.03
N VAL A 135 4.35 16.62 0.99
CA VAL A 135 3.26 17.60 0.83
C VAL A 135 2.52 17.90 2.13
N LEU A 136 2.77 17.11 3.15
CA LEU A 136 2.24 17.29 4.49
C LEU A 136 3.40 17.64 5.42
N ASP A 137 3.74 18.92 5.50
CA ASP A 137 4.69 19.42 6.49
C ASP A 137 4.06 19.45 7.90
N SER A 138 4.90 19.63 8.93
CA SER A 138 4.46 19.63 10.33
C SER A 138 3.50 20.78 10.65
N GLY A 139 3.70 21.96 10.06
CA GLY A 139 2.82 23.11 10.28
C GLY A 139 1.44 22.89 9.70
N LEU A 140 1.36 22.34 8.48
CA LEU A 140 0.09 21.96 7.86
C LEU A 140 -0.63 20.88 8.67
N LEU A 141 0.10 19.88 9.16
CA LEU A 141 -0.45 18.83 10.02
C LEU A 141 -1.05 19.40 11.31
N GLU A 142 -0.30 20.25 12.02
CA GLU A 142 -0.74 20.90 13.26
C GLU A 142 -1.97 21.79 13.01
N LEU A 143 -1.95 22.58 11.95
CA LEU A 143 -3.08 23.44 11.57
C LEU A 143 -4.32 22.59 11.25
N ALA A 144 -4.17 21.56 10.42
CA ALA A 144 -5.28 20.70 10.03
C ALA A 144 -5.85 19.95 11.25
N ARG A 145 -5.00 19.53 12.19
CA ARG A 145 -5.41 18.93 13.46
C ARG A 145 -6.20 19.91 14.32
N ALA A 146 -5.71 21.14 14.49
CA ALA A 146 -6.41 22.17 15.25
C ALA A 146 -7.79 22.51 14.64
N VAL A 147 -7.91 22.51 13.31
CA VAL A 147 -9.20 22.67 12.62
C VAL A 147 -10.12 21.49 12.89
N ALA A 148 -9.64 20.26 12.71
CA ALA A 148 -10.43 19.04 12.96
C ALA A 148 -10.98 19.02 14.40
N ASP A 149 -10.10 19.27 15.38
CA ASP A 149 -10.45 19.27 16.80
C ASP A 149 -11.47 20.39 17.13
N ARG A 150 -11.30 21.58 16.55
CA ARG A 150 -12.21 22.72 16.78
C ARG A 150 -13.62 22.48 16.25
N TYR A 151 -13.75 21.77 15.13
CA TYR A 151 -15.02 21.53 14.45
C TYR A 151 -15.58 20.11 14.67
N ALA A 152 -14.96 19.33 15.55
CA ALA A 152 -15.31 17.92 15.79
C ALA A 152 -15.34 17.09 14.49
N GLY A 153 -14.44 17.41 13.55
CA GLY A 153 -14.24 16.71 12.29
C GLY A 153 -13.07 15.71 12.38
N SER A 154 -12.82 14.98 11.30
CA SER A 154 -11.63 14.13 11.20
C SER A 154 -10.48 14.87 10.55
N LEU A 155 -9.24 14.58 10.95
CA LEU A 155 -8.06 15.14 10.28
C LEU A 155 -8.01 14.77 8.79
N ALA A 156 -8.45 13.56 8.43
CA ALA A 156 -8.51 13.13 7.03
C ALA A 156 -9.41 14.05 6.19
N ASP A 157 -10.60 14.41 6.67
CA ASP A 157 -11.51 15.30 5.93
C ASP A 157 -10.91 16.69 5.71
N VAL A 158 -10.23 17.22 6.73
CA VAL A 158 -9.56 18.53 6.61
C VAL A 158 -8.42 18.45 5.60
N LEU A 159 -7.61 17.39 5.63
CA LEU A 159 -6.50 17.21 4.71
C LEU A 159 -6.95 16.99 3.26
N GLN A 160 -8.09 16.34 3.02
CA GLN A 160 -8.66 16.22 1.67
C GLN A 160 -9.00 17.58 1.04
N LEU A 161 -9.33 18.58 1.87
CA LEU A 161 -9.61 19.95 1.42
C LEU A 161 -8.33 20.79 1.33
N ALA A 162 -7.37 20.56 2.22
CA ALA A 162 -6.13 21.34 2.30
C ALA A 162 -5.07 20.89 1.27
N VAL A 163 -5.03 19.60 0.97
CA VAL A 163 -4.00 18.98 0.13
C VAL A 163 -4.65 18.52 -1.19
N PRO A 164 -4.31 19.15 -2.33
CA PRO A 164 -4.85 18.75 -3.62
C PRO A 164 -4.58 17.27 -3.94
N PRO A 165 -5.47 16.61 -4.71
CA PRO A 165 -5.19 15.27 -5.20
C PRO A 165 -3.92 15.27 -6.07
N ARG A 166 -3.24 14.12 -6.11
CA ARG A 166 -2.02 13.99 -6.91
C ARG A 166 -2.28 14.25 -8.39
N HIS A 167 -1.42 15.07 -9.01
CA HIS A 167 -1.38 15.29 -10.46
C HIS A 167 -0.06 14.78 -11.06
N ALA A 168 0.00 13.48 -11.37
CA ALA A 168 1.23 12.79 -11.80
C ALA A 168 1.96 13.43 -13.01
N ARG A 169 1.23 14.08 -13.93
CA ARG A 169 1.85 14.78 -15.08
C ARG A 169 2.54 16.09 -14.70
N ALA A 170 2.07 16.77 -13.65
CA ALA A 170 2.68 18.01 -13.18
C ALA A 170 3.97 17.71 -12.41
N GLU A 171 3.94 16.66 -11.58
CA GLU A 171 5.10 16.22 -10.79
C GLU A 171 6.28 15.74 -11.65
N ALA A 172 6.04 15.13 -12.81
CA ALA A 172 7.11 14.63 -13.68
C ALA A 172 7.95 15.74 -14.37
N LYS A 173 7.55 17.01 -14.23
CA LYS A 173 8.21 18.18 -14.86
C LYS A 173 8.94 19.08 -13.87
N ALA A 174 8.81 18.82 -12.57
CA ALA A 174 9.51 19.53 -11.50
C ALA A 174 10.87 18.86 -11.26
#